data_AF-A0A0U9HZM1-F1
#
_entry.id   AF-A0A0U9HZM1-F1
#
_cell.length_a   1.000
_cell.length_b   1.000
_cell.length_c   1.000
_cell.angle_alpha   90.00
_cell.angle_beta   90.00
_cell.angle_gamma   90.00
#
_symmetry.space_group_name_H-M   'P 1'
#
loop_
_entity.id
_entity.type
_entity.pdbx_description
1 polymer ?
#
loop_
_entity_poly.entity_id
_entity_poly.type
_entity_poly.pdbx_seq_one_letter_code
_entity_poly.pdbx_strand_id
1 'polypeptide(L)'
;MPKHPTNFYYALVEMLDNRFYILLNEHYPYLAFSSAVDFGNIKFIDRHDLNNRFSSYYRILSKRELSTPFNQKNLNKSELNRAELDQITFWEPQTVGQVIFNYWD
;
A
#
# COMPACT_ATOMS: atom_id res chain seq x y z
N MET A 1 -11.06 15.51 9.89
CA MET A 1 -10.19 14.49 10.52
C MET A 1 -8.75 14.92 10.32
N PRO A 2 -7.87 14.84 11.34
CA PRO A 2 -6.45 15.13 11.16
C PRO A 2 -5.89 14.20 10.08
N LYS A 3 -5.21 14.76 9.08
CA LYS A 3 -4.43 13.96 8.13
C LYS A 3 -3.16 13.55 8.86
N HIS A 4 -3.13 12.32 9.36
CA HIS A 4 -1.86 11.70 9.70
C HIS A 4 -1.03 11.62 8.41
N PRO A 5 0.28 11.89 8.45
CA PRO A 5 1.09 11.72 7.26
C PRO A 5 1.05 10.24 6.86
N THR A 6 0.85 9.99 5.58
CA THR A 6 0.74 8.67 4.99
C THR A 6 1.74 8.61 3.87
N ASN A 7 2.44 7.49 3.72
CA ASN A 7 3.37 7.29 2.60
C ASN A 7 2.66 6.96 1.27
N PHE A 8 1.36 7.26 1.18
CA PHE A 8 0.52 6.96 0.03
C PHE A 8 -0.66 7.93 -0.09
N TYR A 9 -1.10 8.11 -1.32
CA TYR A 9 -2.34 8.79 -1.67
C TYR A 9 -3.43 7.77 -1.97
N TYR A 10 -4.69 8.12 -1.74
CA TYR A 10 -5.80 7.30 -2.20
C TYR A 10 -6.96 8.12 -2.76
N ALA A 11 -7.67 7.53 -3.72
CA ALA A 11 -8.87 8.08 -4.32
C ALA A 11 -10.01 7.08 -4.22
N LEU A 12 -11.17 7.52 -3.75
CA LEU A 12 -12.41 6.75 -3.81
C LEU A 12 -12.98 6.84 -5.23
N VAL A 13 -13.24 5.68 -5.82
CA VAL A 13 -13.98 5.56 -7.07
C VAL A 13 -15.36 5.00 -6.73
N GLU A 14 -16.39 5.76 -7.06
CA GLU A 14 -17.79 5.40 -6.81
C GLU A 14 -18.57 5.49 -8.13
N MET A 15 -19.00 4.34 -8.61
CA MET A 15 -19.92 4.16 -9.73
C MET A 15 -21.13 3.36 -9.21
N LEU A 16 -22.27 3.43 -9.92
CA LEU A 16 -23.57 2.86 -9.52
C LEU A 16 -23.49 1.58 -8.66
N ASP A 17 -22.78 0.56 -9.14
CA ASP A 17 -22.61 -0.73 -8.42
C ASP A 17 -21.13 -1.10 -8.17
N ASN A 18 -20.22 -0.13 -8.21
CA ASN A 18 -18.78 -0.38 -8.07
C ASN A 18 -18.12 0.70 -7.22
N ARG A 19 -17.76 0.32 -5.99
CA ARG A 19 -17.09 1.19 -5.03
C ARG A 19 -15.77 0.57 -4.58
N PHE A 20 -14.67 1.29 -4.80
CA PHE A 20 -13.33 0.84 -4.44
C PHE A 20 -12.38 2.03 -4.33
N TYR A 21 -11.19 1.80 -3.79
CA TYR A 21 -10.14 2.80 -3.71
C TYR A 21 -8.98 2.43 -4.62
N ILE A 22 -8.37 3.45 -5.20
CA ILE A 22 -7.06 3.38 -5.84
C ILE A 22 -6.04 3.94 -4.86
N LEU A 23 -4.99 3.18 -4.55
CA LEU A 23 -3.91 3.58 -3.67
C LEU A 23 -2.64 3.77 -4.52
N LEU A 24 -1.91 4.86 -4.27
CA LEU A 24 -0.65 5.18 -4.93
C LEU A 24 0.42 5.48 -3.88
N ASN A 25 1.50 4.72 -3.89
CA ASN A 25 2.62 4.99 -2.98
C ASN A 25 3.30 6.32 -3.35
N GLU A 26 3.73 7.09 -2.35
CA GLU A 26 4.30 8.43 -2.53
C GLU A 26 5.73 8.42 -3.09
N HIS A 27 6.49 7.36 -2.80
CA HIS A 27 7.92 7.28 -3.14
C HIS A 27 8.23 6.38 -4.33
N TYR A 28 7.39 5.36 -4.55
CA TYR A 28 7.56 4.37 -5.60
C TYR A 28 6.32 4.34 -6.51
N PRO A 29 6.46 3.99 -7.80
CA PRO A 29 5.34 3.92 -8.74
C PRO A 29 4.49 2.66 -8.51
N TYR A 30 4.12 2.38 -7.25
CA TYR A 30 3.31 1.24 -6.84
C TYR A 30 1.85 1.67 -6.71
N LEU A 31 0.99 0.91 -7.38
CA LEU A 31 -0.45 1.11 -7.36
C LEU A 31 -1.15 -0.15 -6.87
N ALA A 32 -2.15 0.00 -6.02
CA ALA A 32 -2.99 -1.09 -5.55
C ALA A 32 -4.46 -0.67 -5.53
N PHE A 33 -5.35 -1.65 -5.47
CA PHE A 33 -6.78 -1.43 -5.30
C PHE A 33 -7.24 -1.99 -3.95
N SER A 34 -8.24 -1.36 -3.34
CA SER A 34 -8.84 -1.85 -2.11
C SER A 34 -10.35 -1.63 -2.06
N SER A 35 -11.06 -2.44 -1.28
CA SER A 35 -12.49 -2.23 -0.99
C SER A 35 -12.72 -1.35 0.25
N ALA A 36 -11.71 -1.20 1.10
CA ALA A 36 -11.74 -0.37 2.30
C ALA A 36 -10.32 0.12 2.64
N VAL A 37 -10.24 1.35 3.12
CA VAL A 37 -9.03 2.00 3.61
C VAL A 37 -9.31 2.50 5.02
N ASP A 38 -8.84 1.75 6.02
CA ASP A 38 -8.87 2.13 7.44
C ASP A 38 -7.43 2.27 7.97
N PHE A 39 -7.26 2.93 9.11
CA PHE A 39 -5.94 3.12 9.74
C PHE A 39 -5.30 1.75 10.07
N GLY A 40 -4.20 1.44 9.40
CA GLY A 40 -3.48 0.16 9.55
C GLY A 40 -4.18 -1.08 8.98
N ASN A 41 -5.38 -0.94 8.38
CA ASN A 41 -6.17 -2.06 7.88
C ASN A 41 -6.77 -1.75 6.50
N ILE A 42 -6.01 -2.04 5.45
CA ILE A 42 -6.44 -1.87 4.06
C ILE A 42 -6.88 -3.23 3.51
N LYS A 43 -8.10 -3.28 2.96
CA LYS A 43 -8.66 -4.50 2.35
C LYS A 43 -8.36 -4.56 0.87
N PHE A 44 -7.17 -5.04 0.52
CA PHE A 44 -6.72 -5.14 -0.88
C PHE A 44 -7.60 -6.08 -1.72
N ILE A 45 -7.83 -5.67 -2.98
CA ILE A 45 -8.54 -6.42 -4.01
C ILE A 45 -7.77 -6.35 -5.32
N ASP A 46 -8.04 -7.28 -6.23
CA ASP A 46 -7.51 -7.24 -7.60
C ASP A 46 -8.56 -6.62 -8.55
N ARG A 47 -8.10 -5.76 -9.46
CA ARG A 47 -8.93 -5.14 -10.52
C ARG A 47 -8.27 -5.32 -11.87
N HIS A 48 -8.28 -6.56 -12.34
CA HIS A 48 -7.67 -6.95 -13.61
C HIS A 48 -8.22 -6.16 -14.81
N ASP A 49 -9.49 -5.74 -14.75
CA ASP A 49 -10.15 -4.87 -15.72
C ASP A 49 -9.48 -3.49 -15.85
N LEU A 50 -8.79 -3.03 -14.81
CA LEU A 50 -8.09 -1.75 -14.78
C LEU A 50 -6.58 -1.89 -14.99
N ASN A 51 -6.03 -3.11 -15.00
CA ASN A 51 -4.59 -3.31 -15.04
C ASN A 51 -3.93 -2.64 -16.26
N ASN A 52 -4.50 -2.86 -17.44
CA ASN A 52 -3.96 -2.32 -18.69
C ASN A 52 -4.00 -0.79 -18.75
N ARG A 53 -4.83 -0.13 -17.92
CA ARG A 53 -4.94 1.33 -17.90
C ARG A 53 -3.79 1.99 -17.14
N PHE A 54 -3.23 1.30 -16.15
CA PHE A 54 -2.22 1.84 -15.25
C PHE A 54 -0.83 1.22 -15.41
N SER A 55 -0.73 0.03 -16.02
CA SER A 55 0.52 -0.74 -16.10
C SER A 55 1.65 -0.06 -16.89
N SER A 56 1.34 0.92 -17.74
CA SER A 56 2.34 1.73 -18.45
C SER A 56 3.03 2.78 -17.56
N TYR A 57 2.45 3.11 -16.42
CA TYR A 57 2.93 4.17 -15.52
C TYR A 57 3.28 3.65 -14.13
N TYR A 58 2.59 2.59 -13.69
CA TYR A 58 2.69 2.06 -12.34
C TYR A 58 2.87 0.54 -12.37
N ARG A 59 3.66 0.03 -11.42
CA ARG A 59 3.63 -1.39 -11.08
C ARG A 59 2.40 -1.65 -10.23
N ILE A 60 1.47 -2.42 -10.78
CA ILE A 60 0.24 -2.80 -10.09
C ILE A 60 0.54 -3.99 -9.19
N LEU A 61 0.34 -3.82 -7.90
CA LEU A 61 0.56 -4.85 -6.89
C LEU A 61 -0.72 -5.64 -6.67
N SER A 62 -0.62 -6.96 -6.80
CA SER A 62 -1.75 -7.85 -6.55
C SER A 62 -2.07 -7.97 -5.06
N LYS A 63 -3.33 -8.30 -4.74
CA LYS A 63 -3.74 -8.67 -3.37
C LYS A 63 -2.82 -9.75 -2.80
N ARG A 64 -2.44 -10.74 -3.61
CA ARG A 64 -1.55 -11.84 -3.20
C ARG A 64 -0.17 -11.33 -2.80
N GLU A 65 0.47 -10.49 -3.62
CA GLU A 65 1.77 -9.89 -3.28
C GLU A 65 1.67 -9.09 -1.97
N LEU A 66 0.64 -8.26 -1.84
CA LEU A 66 0.42 -7.40 -0.66
C LEU A 66 0.06 -8.17 0.61
N SER A 67 -0.49 -9.37 0.48
CA SER A 67 -0.81 -10.26 1.60
C SER A 67 0.36 -11.16 1.99
N THR A 68 1.50 -11.07 1.30
CA THR A 68 2.70 -11.85 1.64
C THR A 68 3.17 -11.47 3.04
N PRO A 69 3.42 -12.46 3.93
CA PRO A 69 3.98 -12.19 5.25
C PRO A 69 5.27 -11.38 5.15
N PHE A 70 5.33 -10.29 5.88
CA PHE A 70 6.53 -9.48 5.93
C PHE A 70 7.50 -10.08 6.95
N ASN A 71 8.74 -10.27 6.53
CA ASN A 71 9.80 -10.73 7.41
C ASN A 71 10.92 -9.70 7.39
N GLN A 72 11.12 -9.03 8.53
CA GLN A 72 12.18 -8.04 8.73
C GLN A 72 13.58 -8.57 8.39
N LYS A 73 13.80 -9.89 8.47
CA LYS A 73 15.09 -10.51 8.10
C LYS A 73 15.39 -10.42 6.60
N ASN A 74 14.37 -10.24 5.77
CA ASN A 74 14.51 -10.10 4.32
C ASN A 74 14.71 -8.64 3.88
N LEU A 75 14.70 -7.68 4.82
CA LEU A 75 14.95 -6.28 4.52
C LEU A 75 16.41 -6.09 4.13
N ASN A 76 16.63 -5.50 2.97
CA ASN A 76 17.94 -4.98 2.63
C ASN A 76 18.17 -3.68 3.41
N LYS A 77 18.82 -3.77 4.56
CA LYS A 77 19.09 -2.62 5.44
C LYS A 77 19.90 -1.50 4.78
N SER A 78 20.55 -1.75 3.63
CA SER A 78 21.24 -0.70 2.87
C SER A 78 20.29 0.19 2.07
N GLU A 79 19.04 -0.24 1.85
CA GLU A 79 18.03 0.51 1.08
C GLU A 79 17.10 1.33 1.98
N LEU A 80 17.15 1.10 3.30
CA LEU A 80 16.33 1.79 4.29
C LEU A 80 17.21 2.65 5.21
N ASN A 81 16.75 3.86 5.50
CA ASN A 81 17.36 4.72 6.49
C ASN A 81 16.98 4.29 7.92
N ARG A 82 17.59 4.92 8.93
CA ARG A 82 17.34 4.55 10.34
C ARG A 82 15.89 4.80 10.78
N ALA A 83 15.26 5.88 10.32
CA ALA A 83 13.89 6.21 10.69
C ALA A 83 12.90 5.16 10.16
N GLU A 84 13.08 4.70 8.91
CA GLU A 84 12.26 3.62 8.32
C GLU A 84 12.44 2.30 9.08
N LEU A 85 13.66 1.96 9.49
CA LEU A 85 13.94 0.78 10.31
C LEU A 85 13.29 0.87 11.70
N ASP A 86 13.31 2.04 12.33
CA ASP A 86 12.69 2.28 13.63
C ASP A 86 11.17 2.18 13.53
N GLN A 87 10.56 2.74 12.48
CA GLN A 87 9.12 2.62 12.21
C GLN A 87 8.71 1.15 12.00
N ILE A 88 9.45 0.39 11.19
CA ILE A 88 9.16 -1.03 10.95
C ILE A 88 9.28 -1.84 12.25
N THR A 89 10.22 -1.49 13.12
CA THR A 89 10.40 -2.14 14.43
C THR A 89 9.24 -1.79 15.37
N PHE A 90 8.82 -0.54 15.41
CA PHE A 90 7.75 -0.07 16.29
C PHE A 90 6.36 -0.59 15.88
N TRP A 91 6.05 -0.55 14.59
CA TRP A 91 4.71 -0.88 14.07
C TRP A 91 4.51 -2.36 13.77
N GLU A 92 5.60 -3.15 13.72
CA GLU A 92 5.59 -4.60 13.50
C GLU A 92 4.62 -5.06 12.39
N PRO A 93 4.81 -4.57 11.15
CA PRO A 93 3.94 -4.94 10.03
C PRO A 93 3.96 -6.46 9.80
N GLN A 94 2.78 -7.01 9.59
CA GLN A 94 2.57 -8.43 9.35
C GLN A 94 2.64 -8.78 7.87
N THR A 95 2.32 -7.83 6.99
CA THR A 95 2.29 -8.06 5.53
C THR A 95 3.06 -6.99 4.76
N VAL A 96 3.50 -7.36 3.56
CA VAL A 96 4.16 -6.43 2.62
C VAL A 96 3.28 -5.21 2.33
N GLY A 97 1.97 -5.39 2.22
CA GLY A 97 1.04 -4.29 1.99
C GLY A 97 1.00 -3.25 3.11
N GLN A 98 1.20 -3.66 4.37
CA GLN A 98 1.30 -2.73 5.50
C GLN A 98 2.60 -1.93 5.51
N VAL A 99 3.65 -2.41 4.83
CA VAL A 99 4.88 -1.64 4.66
C VAL A 99 4.73 -0.65 3.51
N ILE A 100 4.18 -1.10 2.38
CA ILE A 100 4.03 -0.29 1.17
C ILE A 100 2.97 0.81 1.33
N PHE A 101 1.90 0.58 2.10
CA PHE A 101 0.83 1.55 2.31
C PHE A 101 0.58 1.72 3.82
N ASN A 102 1.21 2.71 4.43
CA ASN A 102 1.25 2.91 5.88
C ASN A 102 0.95 4.36 6.31
N TYR A 103 0.76 4.53 7.62
CA TYR A 103 0.42 5.79 8.29
C TYR A 103 1.51 6.20 9.30
N TRP A 104 2.78 5.91 8.99
CA TRP A 104 3.90 6.06 9.92
C TRP A 104 4.74 7.32 9.70
N ASP A 105 4.49 8.04 8.61
CA ASP A 105 5.17 9.30 8.30
C ASP A 105 4.76 10.45 9.23
#